data_AF-A0A358UZ78-F1
#
_entry.id   AF-A0A358UZ78-F1
#
_cell.length_a   1.000
_cell.length_b   1.000
_cell.length_c   1.000
_cell.angle_alpha   90.00
_cell.angle_beta   90.00
_cell.angle_gamma   90.00
#
_symmetry.space_group_name_H-M   'P 1'
#
loop_
_entity.id
_entity.type
_entity.pdbx_description
1 polymer ?
#
loop_
_entity_poly.entity_id
_entity_poly.type
_entity_poly.pdbx_seq_one_letter_code
_entity_poly.pdbx_strand_id
1 'polypeptide(L)'
;MHLTDWPQAELIDENILNQMETALEDRKLILKAIEDERIAGRIKSSQMAEVEGNFKTKDLELLKLICQVAEIRSGEKLTVSVTSKEKCPRCWRHLELTEGLCERCLSTVKSLEKK
;
A
#
# COMPACT_ATOMS: atom_id res chain seq x y z
N MET A 1 -9.87 24.14 -24.07
CA MET A 1 -11.09 23.78 -23.33
C MET A 1 -11.92 25.06 -23.20
N HIS A 2 -12.84 25.32 -24.14
CA HIS A 2 -13.61 26.58 -24.18
C HIS A 2 -15.09 26.38 -24.55
N LEU A 3 -15.50 25.14 -24.88
CA LEU A 3 -16.84 24.79 -25.38
C LEU A 3 -17.48 23.66 -24.55
N THR A 4 -16.97 23.40 -23.35
CA THR A 4 -17.51 22.40 -22.43
C THR A 4 -17.86 23.08 -21.13
N ASP A 5 -19.02 22.74 -20.59
CA ASP A 5 -19.45 23.21 -19.27
C ASP A 5 -18.53 22.67 -18.18
N TRP A 6 -18.44 23.44 -17.10
CA TRP A 6 -17.76 22.99 -15.89
C TRP A 6 -18.55 21.85 -15.24
N PRO A 7 -17.86 20.85 -14.65
CA PRO A 7 -18.53 19.81 -13.89
C PRO A 7 -19.34 20.45 -12.76
N GLN A 8 -20.54 19.94 -12.55
CA GLN A 8 -21.41 20.40 -11.47
C GLN A 8 -20.91 19.83 -10.14
N ALA A 9 -21.11 20.60 -9.06
CA ALA A 9 -20.76 20.14 -7.73
C ALA A 9 -21.73 19.03 -7.29
N GLU A 10 -21.17 17.89 -6.90
CA GLU A 10 -21.89 16.79 -6.31
C GLU A 10 -21.79 16.84 -4.78
N LEU A 11 -22.76 16.23 -4.10
CA LEU A 11 -22.70 16.04 -2.66
C LEU A 11 -21.58 15.05 -2.34
N ILE A 12 -20.76 15.38 -1.35
CA ILE A 12 -19.65 14.54 -0.94
C ILE A 12 -20.10 13.59 0.17
N ASP A 13 -19.70 12.32 0.07
CA ASP A 13 -19.82 11.37 1.17
C ASP A 13 -18.76 11.68 2.25
N GLU A 14 -19.19 12.39 3.30
CA GLU A 14 -18.32 12.76 4.42
C GLU A 14 -17.77 11.54 5.17
N ASN A 15 -18.47 10.39 5.16
CA ASN A 15 -17.96 9.19 5.80
C ASN A 15 -16.75 8.63 5.05
N ILE A 16 -16.77 8.62 3.72
CA ILE A 16 -15.60 8.22 2.91
C ILE A 16 -14.44 9.21 3.13
N LEU A 17 -14.72 10.52 3.18
CA LEU A 17 -13.71 11.53 3.47
C LEU A 17 -13.04 11.28 4.82
N ASN A 18 -13.82 11.13 5.89
CA ASN A 18 -13.30 10.92 7.24
C ASN A 18 -12.48 9.62 7.37
N GLN A 19 -12.93 8.54 6.71
CA GLN A 19 -12.19 7.27 6.65
C GLN A 19 -10.83 7.44 5.96
N MET A 20 -10.82 8.14 4.82
CA MET A 20 -9.58 8.40 4.09
C MET A 20 -8.64 9.33 4.85
N GLU A 21 -9.14 10.41 5.46
CA GLU A 21 -8.36 11.32 6.28
C GLU A 21 -7.68 10.58 7.44
N THR A 22 -8.42 9.71 8.13
CA THR A 22 -7.89 8.86 9.20
C THR A 22 -6.74 7.97 8.68
N ALA A 23 -6.94 7.29 7.54
CA ALA A 23 -5.88 6.45 6.94
C ALA A 23 -4.66 7.27 6.48
N LEU A 24 -4.87 8.50 6.00
CA LEU A 24 -3.79 9.41 5.60
C LEU A 24 -2.97 9.92 6.79
N GLU A 25 -3.56 10.06 7.97
CA GLU A 25 -2.83 10.35 9.21
C GLU A 25 -1.89 9.20 9.59
N ASP A 26 -2.40 7.96 9.61
CA ASP A 26 -1.57 6.77 9.87
C ASP A 26 -0.47 6.62 8.82
N ARG A 27 -0.78 6.87 7.54
CA ARG A 27 0.20 6.85 6.44
C ARG A 27 1.36 7.80 6.68
N LYS A 28 1.12 9.01 7.21
CA LYS A 28 2.19 9.98 7.52
C LYS A 28 3.18 9.40 8.56
N LEU A 29 2.66 8.75 9.60
CA LEU A 29 3.48 8.13 10.64
C LEU A 29 4.30 6.95 10.09
N ILE A 30 3.66 6.09 9.30
CA ILE A 30 4.31 4.93 8.66
C ILE A 30 5.44 5.38 7.74
N LEU A 31 5.19 6.34 6.85
CA LEU A 31 6.20 6.81 5.92
C LEU A 31 7.39 7.47 6.62
N LYS A 32 7.16 8.18 7.73
CA LYS A 32 8.23 8.71 8.56
C LYS A 32 9.12 7.58 9.11
N ALA A 33 8.52 6.54 9.68
CA ALA A 33 9.26 5.40 10.21
C ALA A 33 10.02 4.62 9.12
N ILE A 34 9.42 4.47 7.93
CA ILE A 34 10.10 3.87 6.76
C ILE A 34 11.31 4.72 6.32
N GLU A 35 11.21 6.05 6.41
CA GLU A 35 12.33 6.93 6.06
C GLU A 35 13.47 6.85 7.07
N ASP A 36 13.18 6.71 8.36
CA ASP A 36 14.20 6.45 9.38
C ASP A 36 14.97 5.15 9.08
N GLU A 37 14.26 4.09 8.66
CA GLU A 37 14.85 2.82 8.23
C GLU A 37 15.65 2.93 6.91
N ARG A 38 15.24 3.83 6.02
CA ARG A 38 15.95 4.12 4.76
C ARG A 38 17.26 4.84 5.03
N ILE A 39 17.25 5.85 5.91
CA ILE A 39 18.45 6.58 6.35
C ILE A 39 19.43 5.62 7.02
N ALA A 40 18.94 4.65 7.79
CA ALA A 40 19.75 3.61 8.40
C ALA A 40 20.25 2.52 7.41
N GLY A 41 19.88 2.59 6.13
CA GLY A 41 20.31 1.67 5.07
C GLY A 41 19.61 0.31 5.07
N ARG A 42 18.60 0.10 5.91
CA ARG A 42 17.90 -1.20 6.05
C ARG A 42 16.82 -1.39 4.98
N ILE A 43 16.10 -0.32 4.64
CA ILE A 43 15.03 -0.33 3.63
C ILE A 43 15.41 0.51 2.42
N LYS A 44 15.23 -0.03 1.21
CA LYS A 44 15.47 0.68 -0.06
C LYS A 44 14.18 1.15 -0.75
N SER A 45 13.07 0.49 -0.48
CA SER A 45 11.74 0.79 -1.05
C SER A 45 10.67 0.48 -0.01
N SER A 46 9.59 1.25 0.05
CA SER A 46 8.45 0.96 0.94
C SER A 46 7.89 -0.45 0.71
N GLN A 47 7.97 -0.96 -0.53
CA GLN A 47 7.51 -2.31 -0.90
C GLN A 47 8.26 -3.44 -0.17
N MET A 48 9.40 -3.14 0.46
CA MET A 48 10.16 -4.08 1.28
C MET A 48 9.79 -4.02 2.77
N ALA A 49 8.94 -3.06 3.18
CA ALA A 49 8.62 -2.82 4.57
C ALA A 49 7.49 -3.75 5.04
N GLU A 50 7.66 -4.34 6.23
CA GLU A 50 6.55 -4.82 7.05
C GLU A 50 6.37 -3.87 8.21
N VAL A 51 5.13 -3.48 8.43
CA VAL A 51 4.75 -2.47 9.42
C VAL A 51 3.84 -3.12 10.46
N GLU A 52 4.16 -2.91 11.73
CA GLU A 52 3.29 -3.26 12.84
C GLU A 52 3.01 -2.01 13.67
N GLY A 53 1.78 -1.80 14.13
CA GLY A 53 1.47 -0.66 14.98
C GLY A 53 0.00 -0.55 15.37
N ASN A 54 -0.27 0.43 16.25
CA ASN A 54 -1.62 0.78 16.65
C ASN A 54 -2.12 1.93 15.76
N PHE A 55 -2.94 1.60 14.76
CA PHE A 55 -3.44 2.54 13.76
C PHE A 55 -4.84 3.04 14.11
N LYS A 56 -5.12 4.29 13.75
CA LYS A 56 -6.45 4.88 13.90
C LYS A 56 -7.42 4.22 12.94
N THR A 57 -7.03 4.05 11.67
CA THR A 57 -7.81 3.34 10.68
C THR A 57 -7.94 1.86 11.06
N LYS A 58 -9.13 1.31 10.83
CA LYS A 58 -9.40 -0.12 10.99
C LYS A 58 -9.23 -0.90 9.68
N ASP A 59 -9.13 -0.20 8.56
CA ASP A 59 -8.89 -0.80 7.25
C ASP A 59 -7.38 -0.90 7.00
N LEU A 60 -6.79 -2.01 7.46
CA LEU A 60 -5.37 -2.27 7.29
C LEU A 60 -4.99 -2.58 5.83
N GLU A 61 -5.92 -3.11 5.03
CA GLU A 61 -5.67 -3.40 3.62
C GLU A 61 -5.63 -2.11 2.79
N LEU A 62 -6.53 -1.16 3.07
CA LEU A 62 -6.42 0.21 2.53
C LEU A 62 -5.08 0.83 2.94
N LEU A 63 -4.72 0.76 4.22
CA LEU A 63 -3.47 1.34 4.71
C LEU A 63 -2.25 0.71 4.02
N LYS A 64 -2.24 -0.61 3.83
CA LYS A 64 -1.19 -1.35 3.13
C LYS A 64 -1.09 -0.92 1.67
N LEU A 65 -2.23 -0.73 1.01
CA LEU A 65 -2.31 -0.27 -0.38
C LEU A 65 -1.75 1.14 -0.54
N ILE A 66 -2.19 2.11 0.27
CA ILE A 66 -1.78 3.51 0.13
C ILE A 66 -0.35 3.76 0.62
N CYS A 67 0.16 2.95 1.56
CA CYS A 67 1.55 2.97 1.99
C CYS A 67 2.49 2.21 1.04
N GLN A 68 1.95 1.35 0.17
CA GLN A 68 2.69 0.48 -0.75
C GLN A 68 3.77 -0.33 -0.02
N VAL A 69 3.37 -1.05 1.03
CA VAL A 69 4.23 -1.90 1.87
C VAL A 69 3.93 -3.39 1.66
N ALA A 70 4.83 -4.26 2.11
CA ALA A 70 4.67 -5.71 1.97
C ALA A 70 3.60 -6.27 2.93
N GLU A 71 3.49 -5.67 4.12
CA GLU A 71 2.48 -6.05 5.12
C GLU A 71 2.17 -4.94 6.11
N ILE A 72 0.93 -4.91 6.61
CA ILE A 72 0.52 -4.12 7.78
C ILE A 72 -0.19 -5.05 8.77
N ARG A 73 0.26 -5.02 10.03
CA ARG A 73 -0.35 -5.77 11.13
C ARG A 73 -0.66 -4.85 12.32
N SER A 74 -1.72 -5.17 13.07
CA SER A 74 -1.96 -4.50 14.34
C SER A 74 -0.92 -4.90 15.38
N GLY A 75 -0.50 -3.95 16.19
CA GLY A 75 0.36 -4.15 17.36
C GLY A 75 0.33 -2.95 18.28
N GLU A 76 1.11 -2.97 19.36
CA GLU A 76 1.08 -1.89 20.36
C GLU A 76 1.94 -0.69 19.96
N LYS A 77 3.09 -0.94 19.32
CA LYS A 77 4.09 0.08 18.98
C LYS A 77 4.36 0.06 17.48
N LEU A 78 4.50 1.26 16.90
CA LEU A 78 4.93 1.39 15.50
C LEU A 78 6.35 0.85 15.33
N THR A 79 6.47 -0.19 14.52
CA THR A 79 7.76 -0.78 14.10
C THR A 79 7.75 -1.02 12.60
N VAL A 80 8.94 -0.93 12.01
CA VAL A 80 9.16 -1.17 10.58
C VAL A 80 10.34 -2.13 10.45
N SER A 81 10.18 -3.15 9.62
CA SER A 81 11.20 -4.17 9.36
C SER A 81 11.24 -4.54 7.88
N VAL A 82 12.31 -5.23 7.46
CA VAL A 82 12.41 -5.75 6.09
C VAL A 82 11.62 -7.06 6.01
N THR A 83 10.74 -7.17 5.02
CA THR A 83 9.97 -8.38 4.74
C THR A 83 10.88 -9.54 4.32
N SER A 84 10.51 -10.76 4.73
CA SER A 84 11.10 -12.00 4.23
C SER A 84 10.47 -12.48 2.92
N LYS A 85 9.35 -11.87 2.48
CA LYS A 85 8.63 -12.27 1.26
C LYS A 85 9.45 -11.99 0.01
N GLU A 86 9.27 -12.84 -1.00
CA GLU A 86 9.96 -12.72 -2.28
C GLU A 86 9.41 -11.58 -3.14
N LYS A 87 10.30 -10.94 -3.90
CA LYS A 87 9.93 -9.85 -4.82
C LYS A 87 9.36 -10.41 -6.12
N CYS A 88 8.09 -10.11 -6.41
CA CYS A 88 7.51 -10.42 -7.72
C CYS A 88 8.21 -9.60 -8.83
N PRO A 89 8.79 -10.23 -9.87
CA PRO A 89 9.56 -9.51 -10.90
C PRO A 89 8.69 -8.61 -11.77
N ARG A 90 7.37 -8.86 -11.85
CA ARG A 90 6.44 -8.09 -12.69
C ARG A 90 5.86 -6.85 -12.01
N CYS A 91 5.43 -6.96 -10.75
CA CYS A 91 4.81 -5.83 -10.04
C CYS A 91 5.65 -5.25 -8.91
N TRP A 92 6.81 -5.85 -8.64
CA TRP A 92 7.79 -5.45 -7.62
C TRP A 92 7.31 -5.50 -6.16
N ARG A 93 6.05 -5.88 -5.92
CA ARG A 93 5.54 -6.16 -4.57
C ARG A 93 6.18 -7.43 -4.01
N HIS A 94 6.43 -7.43 -2.70
CA HIS A 94 6.93 -8.57 -1.96
C HIS A 94 5.76 -9.41 -1.43
N LEU A 95 5.59 -10.61 -1.96
CA LEU A 95 4.41 -11.47 -1.81
C LEU A 95 4.83 -12.94 -1.90
N GLU A 96 3.93 -13.85 -1.53
CA GLU A 96 4.05 -15.26 -1.92
C GLU A 96 4.04 -15.37 -3.46
N LEU A 97 4.96 -16.18 -3.99
CA LEU A 97 5.09 -16.41 -5.42
C LEU A 97 4.69 -17.84 -5.78
N THR A 98 4.05 -17.99 -6.93
CA THR A 98 3.70 -19.26 -7.56
C THR A 98 4.18 -19.19 -9.00
N GLU A 99 4.95 -20.18 -9.45
CA GLU A 99 5.58 -20.14 -10.79
C GLU A 99 6.43 -18.86 -11.01
N GLY A 100 7.05 -18.34 -9.94
CA GLY A 100 7.88 -17.12 -9.99
C GLY A 100 7.11 -15.79 -10.08
N LEU A 101 5.78 -15.80 -9.97
CA LEU A 101 4.94 -14.60 -10.00
C LEU A 101 3.95 -14.59 -8.82
N CYS A 102 3.54 -13.40 -8.38
CA CYS A 102 2.39 -13.32 -7.47
C CYS A 102 1.09 -13.64 -8.20
N GLU A 103 0.08 -14.12 -7.48
CA GLU A 103 -1.21 -14.57 -8.02
C GLU A 103 -1.83 -13.57 -9.02
N ARG A 104 -1.88 -12.28 -8.66
CA ARG A 104 -2.40 -11.21 -9.55
C ARG A 104 -1.66 -11.18 -10.89
N CYS A 105 -0.34 -11.25 -10.84
CA CYS A 105 0.50 -11.19 -12.04
C CYS A 105 0.38 -12.47 -12.87
N LEU A 106 0.34 -13.64 -12.23
CA LEU A 106 0.13 -14.92 -12.89
C LEU A 106 -1.23 -14.96 -13.62
N SER A 107 -2.30 -14.53 -12.94
CA SER A 107 -3.64 -14.40 -13.53
C SER A 107 -3.65 -13.45 -14.74
N THR A 108 -2.95 -12.31 -14.64
CA THR A 108 -2.82 -11.36 -15.74
C THR A 108 -2.09 -11.96 -16.94
N VAL A 109 -1.04 -12.75 -16.73
CA VAL A 109 -0.30 -13.38 -17.84
C VAL A 109 -1.16 -14.47 -18.49
N LYS A 110 -1.77 -15.36 -17.68
CA LYS A 110 -2.65 -16.43 -18.17
C LYS A 110 -3.86 -15.91 -18.95
N SER A 111 -4.34 -14.69 -18.68
CA SER A 111 -5.45 -14.09 -19.45
C SER A 111 -5.02 -13.53 -20.81
N LEU A 112 -3.74 -13.23 -21.00
CA LEU A 112 -3.20 -12.78 -22.29
C LEU A 112 -2.95 -13.95 -23.25
N GLU A 113 -2.61 -15.13 -22.73
CA GLU A 113 -2.40 -16.35 -23.53
C GLU A 113 -3.70 -16.96 -24.08
N LYS A 114 -4.84 -16.57 -23.52
CA LYS A 114 -6.17 -17.02 -23.97
C LYS A 114 -6.76 -16.18 -25.11
N LYS A 115 -6.00 -15.23 -25.65
CA LYS A 115 -6.35 -14.39 -26.81
C LYS A 115 -5.54 -14.81 -28.02
#